data_AF-A0A7C3EFU9-F1
#
_entry.id   AF-A0A7C3EFU9-F1
#
_cell.length_a   1.000
_cell.length_b   1.000
_cell.length_c   1.000
_cell.angle_alpha   90.00
_cell.angle_beta   90.00
_cell.angle_gamma   90.00
#
_symmetry.space_group_name_H-M   'P 1'
#
loop_
_entity.id
_entity.type
_entity.pdbx_description
1 polymer ?
#
loop_
_entity_poly.entity_id
_entity_poly.type
_entity_poly.pdbx_seq_one_letter_code
_entity_poly.pdbx_strand_id
1 'polypeptide(L)'
;GEDQDQREYLWLHDLNDKPYYVGIFLTGAYQDTLGDMHNLFGRMDEAHIVLDSDEEAGWYIDEIIEGDTIREVLEENEYAIAELIRSIKTQVEQAIKKDVVKPNEGMKILAEYEAGLKRYTYLQVDSRRRL
;
A
#
# COMPACT_ATOMS: atom_id res chain seq x y z
N GLY A 1 17.25 31.38 -22.73
CA GLY A 1 17.32 30.02 -23.28
C GLY A 1 16.93 29.06 -22.19
N GLU A 2 16.15 28.06 -22.55
CA GLU A 2 15.28 27.15 -21.77
C GLU A 2 15.86 26.36 -20.58
N ASP A 3 17.01 26.72 -20.00
CA ASP A 3 17.67 25.94 -18.93
C ASP A 3 17.52 26.52 -17.51
N GLN A 4 16.64 27.51 -17.29
CA GLN A 4 16.55 28.20 -15.98
C GLN A 4 15.63 27.57 -14.94
N ASP A 5 14.86 26.53 -15.28
CA ASP A 5 13.79 26.02 -14.39
C ASP A 5 14.05 24.61 -13.82
N GLN A 6 15.24 24.06 -14.00
CA GLN A 6 15.65 22.83 -13.31
C GLN A 6 16.33 23.18 -11.99
N ARG A 7 15.57 23.07 -10.90
CA ARG A 7 16.09 23.17 -9.53
C ARG A 7 16.19 21.77 -8.93
N GLU A 8 17.26 21.51 -8.18
CA GLU A 8 17.45 20.25 -7.45
C GLU A 8 16.51 20.10 -6.23
N TYR A 9 15.68 21.10 -5.97
CA TYR A 9 14.77 21.14 -4.82
C TYR A 9 13.44 21.82 -5.18
N LEU A 10 12.39 21.41 -4.47
CA LEU A 10 11.06 22.01 -4.54
C LEU A 10 10.77 22.74 -3.23
N TRP A 11 10.26 23.96 -3.34
CA TRP A 11 9.72 24.67 -2.18
C TRP A 11 8.37 24.05 -1.80
N LEU A 12 8.25 23.62 -0.55
CA LEU A 12 7.01 23.14 0.03
C LEU A 12 6.61 24.06 1.19
N HIS A 13 5.34 24.02 1.55
CA HIS A 13 4.87 24.68 2.76
C HIS A 13 5.44 23.99 4.00
N ASP A 14 5.53 24.71 5.12
CA ASP A 14 5.83 24.10 6.41
C ASP A 14 4.80 23.03 6.75
N LEU A 15 5.28 21.86 7.16
CA LEU A 15 4.43 20.74 7.56
C LEU A 15 3.71 21.05 8.87
N ASN A 16 2.48 20.56 8.98
CA ASN A 16 1.69 20.63 10.21
C ASN A 16 1.07 19.25 10.53
N ASP A 17 0.10 19.21 11.44
CA ASP A 17 -0.56 17.97 11.87
C ASP A 17 -1.70 17.52 10.94
N LYS A 18 -1.89 18.18 9.79
CA LYS A 18 -2.85 17.75 8.77
C LYS A 18 -2.18 16.91 7.68
N PRO A 19 -2.93 16.04 6.99
CA PRO A 19 -2.44 15.35 5.81
C PRO A 19 -1.89 16.34 4.78
N TYR A 20 -0.72 16.02 4.22
CA TYR A 20 -0.06 16.81 3.18
C TYR A 20 0.04 15.97 1.91
N TYR A 21 -0.91 16.18 1.00
CA TYR A 21 -0.97 15.45 -0.27
C TYR A 21 -0.09 16.13 -1.32
N VAL A 22 0.68 15.34 -2.06
CA VAL A 22 1.52 15.81 -3.17
C VAL A 22 0.95 15.27 -4.46
N GLY A 23 0.66 16.17 -5.40
CA GLY A 23 0.25 15.82 -6.76
C GLY A 23 1.46 15.77 -7.67
N ILE A 24 1.58 14.67 -8.43
CA ILE A 24 2.55 14.53 -9.52
C ILE A 24 1.73 14.49 -10.80
N PHE A 25 2.05 15.39 -11.73
CA PHE A 25 1.27 15.60 -12.95
C PHE A 25 2.07 15.15 -14.17
N LEU A 26 1.36 15.01 -15.30
CA LEU A 26 1.95 14.59 -16.59
C LEU A 26 2.54 13.17 -16.55
N THR A 27 2.00 12.31 -15.70
CA THR A 27 2.41 10.89 -15.54
C THR A 27 1.61 9.92 -16.40
N GLY A 28 0.52 10.36 -17.04
CA GLY A 28 -0.41 9.48 -17.77
C GLY A 28 0.12 8.84 -19.07
N ALA A 29 1.41 8.98 -19.36
CA ALA A 29 2.06 8.28 -20.46
C ALA A 29 3.26 7.49 -19.94
N TYR A 30 3.35 6.21 -20.33
CA TYR A 30 4.45 5.28 -20.08
C TYR A 30 4.72 4.88 -18.62
N GLN A 31 4.31 5.64 -17.60
CA GLN A 31 4.64 5.33 -16.21
C GLN A 31 3.99 4.03 -15.72
N ASP A 32 2.73 3.81 -16.07
CA ASP A 32 1.99 2.61 -15.61
C ASP A 32 2.53 1.31 -16.19
N THR A 33 3.16 1.36 -17.37
CA THR A 33 3.67 0.18 -18.07
C THR A 33 5.16 -0.07 -17.81
N LEU A 34 5.90 0.94 -17.37
CA LEU A 34 7.34 0.85 -17.10
C LEU A 34 7.68 0.73 -15.62
N GLY A 35 6.68 0.81 -14.72
CA GLY A 35 6.87 0.59 -13.30
C GLY A 35 7.35 -0.84 -13.03
N ASP A 36 8.49 -0.96 -12.36
CA ASP A 36 8.93 -2.23 -11.75
C ASP A 36 8.36 -2.31 -10.32
N MET A 37 8.12 -3.54 -9.84
CA MET A 37 7.72 -3.81 -8.45
C MET A 37 8.93 -3.74 -7.51
N HIS A 38 9.65 -2.62 -7.52
CA HIS A 38 10.78 -2.40 -6.65
C HIS A 38 10.31 -2.46 -5.17
N ASN A 39 10.80 -3.46 -4.44
CA ASN A 39 10.38 -3.81 -3.08
C ASN A 39 8.94 -4.33 -2.94
N LEU A 40 8.37 -4.93 -3.99
CA LEU A 40 7.03 -5.53 -3.95
C LEU A 40 5.92 -4.50 -3.64
N PHE A 41 6.16 -3.23 -3.94
CA PHE A 41 5.07 -2.26 -4.03
C PHE A 41 4.30 -2.57 -5.31
N GLY A 42 3.05 -2.99 -5.14
CA GLY A 42 2.15 -3.29 -6.24
C GLY A 42 1.53 -2.02 -6.83
N ARG A 43 0.50 -2.22 -7.63
CA ARG A 43 -0.24 -1.14 -8.28
C ARG A 43 -0.87 -0.19 -7.28
N MET A 44 -1.03 1.05 -7.73
CA MET A 44 -1.73 2.08 -6.97
C MET A 44 -3.24 1.95 -7.10
N ASP A 45 -3.99 2.39 -6.08
CA ASP A 45 -5.42 2.64 -6.26
C ASP A 45 -5.61 3.68 -7.39
N GLU A 46 -6.54 3.40 -8.30
CA GLU A 46 -6.87 4.28 -9.42
C GLU A 46 -8.35 4.65 -9.36
N ALA A 47 -8.66 5.92 -9.64
CA ALA A 47 -10.03 6.40 -9.72
C ALA A 47 -10.25 7.16 -11.04
N HIS A 48 -11.30 6.80 -11.76
CA HIS A 48 -11.70 7.51 -12.97
C HIS A 48 -12.75 8.56 -12.60
N ILE A 49 -12.42 9.82 -12.86
CA ILE A 49 -13.26 10.97 -12.52
C ILE A 49 -13.85 11.54 -13.80
N VAL A 50 -15.18 11.66 -13.83
CA VAL A 50 -15.92 12.24 -14.95
C VAL A 50 -16.48 13.59 -14.52
N LEU A 51 -16.33 14.60 -15.37
CA LEU A 51 -16.93 15.91 -15.16
C LEU A 51 -18.34 15.92 -15.74
N ASP A 52 -19.32 16.30 -14.93
CA ASP A 52 -20.72 16.38 -15.32
C ASP A 52 -21.37 17.61 -14.67
N SER A 53 -21.92 18.50 -15.49
CA SER A 53 -22.59 19.72 -15.02
C SER A 53 -23.95 19.47 -14.38
N ASP A 54 -24.54 18.31 -14.60
CA ASP A 54 -25.83 17.93 -14.00
C ASP A 54 -25.65 17.37 -12.58
N GLU A 55 -24.42 16.99 -12.20
CA GLU A 55 -24.06 16.57 -10.84
C GLU A 55 -23.83 17.76 -9.91
N GLU A 56 -24.26 17.66 -8.65
CA GLU A 56 -24.16 18.75 -7.66
C GLU A 56 -22.70 19.19 -7.42
N ALA A 57 -21.77 18.24 -7.44
CA ALA A 57 -20.34 18.50 -7.28
C ALA A 57 -19.65 18.93 -8.58
N GLY A 58 -20.33 18.87 -9.73
CA GLY A 58 -19.76 19.10 -11.06
C GLY A 58 -18.91 17.93 -11.59
N TRP A 59 -18.87 16.82 -10.86
CA TRP A 59 -18.13 15.60 -11.20
C TRP A 59 -18.64 14.40 -10.39
N TYR A 60 -18.32 13.20 -10.85
CA TYR A 60 -18.53 11.95 -10.12
C TYR A 60 -17.37 10.96 -10.37
N ILE A 61 -17.22 9.96 -9.48
CA ILE A 61 -16.28 8.84 -9.70
C ILE A 61 -17.03 7.76 -10.47
N ASP A 62 -16.52 7.45 -11.65
CA ASP A 62 -17.10 6.44 -12.54
C ASP A 62 -16.62 5.03 -12.15
N GLU A 63 -15.32 4.89 -11.88
CA GLU A 63 -14.68 3.62 -11.55
C GLU A 63 -13.62 3.80 -10.47
N ILE A 64 -13.50 2.79 -9.60
CA ILE A 64 -12.38 2.65 -8.66
C ILE A 64 -11.74 1.28 -8.92
N ILE A 65 -10.45 1.28 -9.19
CA ILE A 65 -9.62 0.09 -9.33
C ILE A 65 -8.74 0.02 -8.10
N GLU A 66 -8.95 -1.02 -7.28
CA GLU A 66 -8.13 -1.25 -6.09
C GLU A 66 -6.72 -1.66 -6.50
N GLY A 67 -5.72 -1.10 -5.82
CA GLY A 67 -4.33 -1.48 -5.95
C GLY A 67 -4.02 -2.82 -5.26
N ASP A 68 -2.84 -3.35 -5.51
CA ASP A 68 -2.56 -4.73 -5.12
C ASP A 68 -2.29 -4.88 -3.61
N THR A 69 -2.79 -5.97 -3.06
CA THR A 69 -2.49 -6.46 -1.71
C THR A 69 -1.15 -7.19 -1.66
N ILE A 70 -0.61 -7.34 -0.44
CA ILE A 70 0.62 -8.12 -0.21
C ILE A 70 0.47 -9.56 -0.72
N ARG A 71 -0.71 -10.17 -0.58
CA ARG A 71 -1.03 -11.49 -1.10
C ARG A 71 -0.86 -11.54 -2.62
N GLU A 72 -1.49 -10.62 -3.35
CA GLU A 72 -1.50 -10.63 -4.81
C GLU A 72 -0.08 -10.49 -5.35
N VAL A 73 0.68 -9.52 -4.83
CA VAL A 73 2.09 -9.34 -5.25
C VAL A 73 2.94 -10.57 -4.94
N LEU A 74 2.74 -11.24 -3.79
CA LEU A 74 3.44 -12.48 -3.48
C LEU A 74 3.03 -13.63 -4.41
N GLU A 75 1.75 -13.77 -4.74
CA GLU A 75 1.23 -14.78 -5.68
C GLU A 75 1.77 -14.55 -7.10
N GLU A 76 1.83 -13.30 -7.56
CA GLU A 76 2.45 -12.90 -8.83
C GLU A 76 3.95 -13.23 -8.88
N ASN A 77 4.62 -13.22 -7.73
CA ASN A 77 6.02 -13.63 -7.58
C ASN A 77 6.18 -15.13 -7.26
N GLU A 78 5.18 -15.94 -7.63
CA GLU A 78 5.18 -17.41 -7.52
C GLU A 78 5.26 -17.96 -6.08
N TYR A 79 4.96 -17.16 -5.05
CA TYR A 79 4.85 -17.66 -3.69
C TYR A 79 3.53 -18.41 -3.46
N ALA A 80 3.64 -19.63 -2.94
CA ALA A 80 2.48 -20.38 -2.46
C ALA A 80 2.03 -19.87 -1.09
N ILE A 81 1.03 -18.98 -1.05
CA ILE A 81 0.56 -18.36 0.20
C ILE A 81 0.11 -19.38 1.26
N ALA A 82 -0.50 -20.48 0.82
CA ALA A 82 -0.89 -21.56 1.73
C ALA A 82 0.32 -22.18 2.45
N GLU A 83 1.46 -22.33 1.77
CA GLU A 83 2.71 -22.83 2.36
C GLU A 83 3.34 -21.79 3.29
N LEU A 84 3.28 -20.50 2.96
CA LEU A 84 3.74 -19.43 3.85
C LEU A 84 2.97 -19.41 5.18
N ILE A 85 1.63 -19.45 5.11
CA ILE A 85 0.77 -19.50 6.31
C ILE A 85 1.06 -20.77 7.11
N ARG A 86 1.18 -21.93 6.45
CA ARG A 86 1.51 -23.21 7.10
C ARG A 86 2.87 -23.16 7.81
N SER A 87 3.87 -22.54 7.18
CA SER A 87 5.20 -22.35 7.75
C SER A 87 5.15 -21.51 9.03
N ILE A 88 4.49 -20.35 8.98
CA ILE A 88 4.32 -19.49 10.17
C ILE A 88 3.55 -20.22 11.27
N LYS A 89 2.45 -20.90 10.94
CA LYS A 89 1.70 -21.71 11.90
C LYS A 89 2.58 -22.76 12.60
N THR A 90 3.41 -23.47 11.83
CA THR A 90 4.33 -24.47 12.38
C THR A 90 5.35 -23.85 13.34
N GLN A 91 5.89 -22.67 13.00
CA GLN A 91 6.83 -21.94 13.85
C GLN A 91 6.17 -21.48 15.16
N VAL A 92 4.93 -20.96 15.09
CA VAL A 92 4.14 -20.56 16.26
C VAL A 92 3.86 -21.75 17.18
N GLU A 93 3.42 -22.89 16.62
CA GLU A 93 3.17 -24.10 17.40
C GLU A 93 4.43 -24.61 18.11
N GLN A 94 5.59 -24.52 17.47
CA GLN A 94 6.87 -24.88 18.09
C GLN A 94 7.26 -23.92 19.21
N ALA A 95 7.04 -22.61 19.03
CA ALA A 95 7.32 -21.61 20.05
C ALA A 95 6.44 -21.81 21.30
N ILE A 96 5.16 -22.18 21.11
CA ILE A 96 4.24 -22.52 22.20
C ILE A 96 4.72 -23.78 22.94
N LYS A 97 5.10 -24.84 22.20
CA LYS A 97 5.62 -26.08 22.81
C LYS A 97 6.88 -25.87 23.64
N LYS A 98 7.69 -24.87 23.28
CA LYS A 98 8.94 -24.50 23.99
C LYS A 98 8.70 -23.47 25.11
N ASP A 99 7.46 -23.10 25.39
CA ASP A 99 7.08 -22.08 26.37
C ASP A 99 7.72 -20.69 26.13
N VAL A 100 8.04 -20.39 24.86
CA VAL A 100 8.58 -19.07 24.45
C VAL A 100 7.46 -18.06 24.20
N VAL A 101 6.29 -18.54 23.76
CA VAL A 101 5.11 -17.72 23.44
C VAL A 101 3.87 -18.38 24.05
N LYS A 102 2.99 -17.60 24.68
CA LYS A 102 1.73 -18.14 25.23
C LYS A 102 0.77 -18.53 24.10
N PRO A 103 -0.06 -19.57 24.26
CA PRO A 103 -1.00 -20.01 23.21
C PRO A 103 -1.87 -18.87 22.62
N ASN A 104 -2.43 -18.01 23.47
CA ASN A 104 -3.27 -16.90 23.02
C ASN A 104 -2.48 -15.86 22.20
N GLU A 105 -1.23 -15.59 22.57
CA GLU A 105 -0.35 -14.66 21.83
C GLU A 105 0.06 -15.27 20.49
N GLY A 106 0.37 -16.56 20.46
CA GLY A 106 0.67 -17.29 19.22
C GLY A 106 -0.49 -17.25 18.22
N MET A 107 -1.72 -17.49 18.68
CA MET A 107 -2.91 -17.37 17.84
C MET A 107 -3.12 -15.94 17.32
N LYS A 108 -2.81 -14.93 18.13
CA LYS A 108 -2.87 -13.53 17.72
C LYS A 108 -1.85 -13.22 16.63
N ILE A 109 -0.61 -13.70 16.76
CA ILE A 109 0.44 -13.53 15.73
C ILE A 109 0.00 -14.15 14.40
N LEU A 110 -0.57 -15.36 14.42
CA LEU A 110 -1.05 -16.02 13.21
C LEU A 110 -2.19 -15.23 12.55
N ALA A 111 -3.15 -14.76 13.34
CA ALA A 111 -4.25 -13.93 12.83
C ALA A 111 -3.75 -12.60 12.24
N GLU A 112 -2.77 -11.95 12.89
CA GLU A 112 -2.17 -10.72 12.39
C GLU A 112 -1.38 -10.94 11.09
N TYR A 113 -0.67 -12.07 10.97
CA TYR A 113 0.03 -12.45 9.74
C TYR A 113 -0.95 -12.64 8.57
N GLU A 114 -2.01 -13.43 8.78
CA GLU A 114 -3.03 -13.66 7.75
C GLU A 114 -3.79 -12.37 7.37
N ALA A 115 -4.09 -11.52 8.35
CA ALA A 115 -4.67 -10.21 8.10
C ALA A 115 -3.70 -9.30 7.35
N GLY A 116 -2.40 -9.36 7.66
CA GLY A 116 -1.33 -8.63 7.00
C GLY A 116 -1.25 -8.92 5.50
N LEU A 117 -1.37 -10.19 5.10
CA LEU A 117 -1.38 -10.58 3.69
C LEU A 117 -2.52 -9.94 2.88
N LYS A 118 -3.63 -9.57 3.53
CA LYS A 118 -4.76 -8.90 2.87
C LYS A 118 -4.64 -7.38 2.83
N ARG A 119 -3.57 -6.81 3.39
CA ARG A 119 -3.36 -5.37 3.40
C ARG A 119 -2.80 -4.92 2.07
N TYR A 120 -3.12 -3.66 1.76
CA TYR A 120 -2.50 -2.93 0.68
C TYR A 120 -0.97 -2.88 0.83
N THR A 121 -0.25 -2.90 -0.28
CA THR A 121 1.22 -2.97 -0.28
C THR A 121 1.89 -1.70 0.24
N TYR A 122 1.21 -0.55 0.19
CA TYR A 122 1.74 0.72 0.67
C TYR A 122 1.53 0.93 2.17
N LEU A 123 2.33 1.84 2.72
CA LEU A 123 2.33 2.16 4.14
C LEU A 123 1.03 2.84 4.57
N GLN A 124 0.45 2.37 5.67
CA GLN A 124 -0.65 3.05 6.33
C GLN A 124 -0.10 4.11 7.30
N VAL A 125 -0.32 5.38 6.98
CA VAL A 125 0.05 6.48 7.87
C VAL A 125 -1.05 6.63 8.92
N ASP A 126 -0.81 6.09 10.11
CA ASP A 126 -1.72 6.28 11.25
C ASP A 126 -1.65 7.74 11.72
N SER A 127 -2.73 8.48 11.50
CA SER A 127 -2.86 9.89 11.90
C SER A 127 -2.81 10.09 13.43
N ARG A 128 -2.79 9.00 14.23
CA ARG A 128 -2.77 9.04 15.70
C ARG A 128 -1.43 8.65 16.34
N ARG A 129 -0.42 8.25 15.57
CA ARG A 129 0.93 7.92 16.08
C ARG A 129 1.94 8.94 15.54
N ARG A 130 2.02 10.09 16.19
CA ARG A 130 3.25 10.89 16.22
C ARG A 130 3.73 10.92 17.68
N LEU A 131 4.98 10.52 17.88
CA LEU A 131 5.72 10.58 19.15
C LEU A 131 5.91 12.02 19.63
#